data_AF-A0A7S4SIY1-F1
#
_entry.id   AF-A0A7S4SIY1-F1
#
_cell.length_a   1.000
_cell.length_b   1.000
_cell.length_c   1.000
_cell.angle_alpha   90.00
_cell.angle_beta   90.00
_cell.angle_gamma   90.00
#
_symmetry.space_group_name_H-M   'P 1'
#
loop_
_entity.id
_entity.type
_entity.pdbx_description
1 polymer ?
#
loop_
_entity_poly.entity_id
_entity_poly.type
_entity_poly.pdbx_seq_one_letter_code
_entity_poly.pdbx_strand_id
1 'polypeptide(L)'
;TYLTKLWTVYELGSMLALHPDGKIILLPTVLPRMLCLGLLLVALLGSVFRSGEARAFKDTVLEDSSLVGAVLLVPVSLLAQVLLRQMAVEHQDFLRQVADFRIQSATCSVEDDRSVVEGNVVAFIQCLGLASLDDSAEQALEIFNDLVRERVPGALRNSVGRLGLRYQTVAAMSCVFLLRPFDTVNAYLHGERPLPTVMGEVVGSWTLGLAIVPLAVAGMLYVAADRPSQRLGCNAFSAVLLARHAVLMLLVFGSWYACNASIKKARRHGVWIAPCAGIVALLASATAYVYLQPGLRPVQKSSMGGLSKRLQDEIEGDRHTAHEAHGHAATP
;
A
#
# COMPACT_ATOMS: atom_id res chain seq x y z
N THR A 1 19.09 -3.62 9.90
CA THR A 1 17.82 -3.20 9.26
C THR A 1 17.55 -1.75 9.64
N TYR A 2 16.69 -0.98 8.95
CA TYR A 2 16.54 0.48 9.22
C TYR A 2 16.17 0.77 10.69
N LEU A 3 15.21 0.02 11.27
CA LEU A 3 14.75 0.18 12.66
C LEU A 3 15.58 -0.54 13.71
N THR A 4 16.74 -1.11 13.33
CA THR A 4 17.71 -1.57 14.34
C THR A 4 18.63 -0.45 14.77
N LYS A 5 18.67 0.67 14.03
CA LYS A 5 19.55 1.80 14.32
C LYS A 5 18.93 2.71 15.38
N LEU A 6 19.69 2.99 16.43
CA LEU A 6 19.27 3.79 17.59
C LEU A 6 18.69 5.15 17.15
N TRP A 7 19.46 5.91 16.38
CA TRP A 7 19.05 7.24 15.87
C TRP A 7 17.75 7.22 15.08
N THR A 8 17.59 6.22 14.21
CA THR A 8 16.41 6.09 13.37
C THR A 8 15.14 5.83 14.19
N VAL A 9 15.23 5.00 15.23
CA VAL A 9 14.08 4.72 16.09
C VAL A 9 13.79 5.91 17.00
N TYR A 10 14.81 6.62 17.46
CA TYR A 10 14.65 7.90 18.15
C TYR A 10 13.88 8.91 17.31
N GLU A 11 14.29 9.17 16.06
CA GLU A 11 13.59 10.08 15.14
C GLU A 11 12.14 9.66 14.89
N LEU A 12 11.92 8.37 14.62
CA LEU A 12 10.58 7.86 14.33
C LEU A 12 9.66 7.91 15.56
N GLY A 13 10.18 7.53 16.73
CA GLY A 13 9.46 7.55 18.00
C GLY A 13 9.11 8.96 18.43
N SER A 14 10.07 9.89 18.34
CA SER A 14 9.85 11.31 18.66
C SER A 14 8.84 11.97 17.71
N MET A 15 8.93 11.72 16.40
CA MET A 15 7.95 12.21 15.42
C MET A 15 6.55 11.70 15.72
N LEU A 16 6.40 10.42 16.09
CA LEU A 16 5.11 9.83 16.44
C LEU A 16 4.54 10.31 17.77
N ALA A 17 5.41 10.62 18.74
CA ALA A 17 5.00 11.16 20.01
C ALA A 17 4.51 12.61 19.87
N LEU A 18 5.23 13.44 19.09
CA LEU A 18 4.84 14.83 18.81
C LEU A 18 3.63 14.94 17.86
N HIS A 19 3.49 13.99 16.94
CA HIS A 19 2.41 13.96 15.95
C HIS A 19 1.69 12.60 15.99
N PRO A 20 0.82 12.35 16.98
CA PRO A 20 0.16 11.06 17.14
C PRO A 20 -0.75 10.68 15.97
N ASP A 21 -1.30 11.69 15.28
CA ASP A 21 -2.08 11.53 14.04
C ASP A 21 -1.24 11.82 12.76
N GLY A 22 0.08 11.97 12.92
CA GLY A 22 1.03 12.25 11.85
C GLY A 22 1.08 11.14 10.81
N LYS A 23 0.99 11.53 9.53
CA LYS A 23 1.10 10.58 8.41
C LYS A 23 2.57 10.29 8.11
N ILE A 24 3.07 9.16 8.58
CA ILE A 24 4.37 8.63 8.12
C ILE A 24 4.17 7.97 6.76
N ILE A 25 5.03 8.30 5.81
CA ILE A 25 5.10 7.65 4.51
C ILE A 25 6.40 6.86 4.48
N LEU A 26 6.32 5.56 4.80
CA LEU A 26 7.44 4.66 4.58
C LEU A 26 7.47 4.30 3.09
N LEU A 27 8.60 4.57 2.44
CA LEU A 27 8.87 4.13 1.07
C LEU A 27 9.70 2.85 1.13
N PRO A 28 9.13 1.66 0.83
CA PRO A 28 9.91 0.44 0.75
C PRO A 28 11.00 0.59 -0.32
N THR A 29 12.24 0.22 -0.01
CA THR A 29 13.35 0.26 -0.98
C THR A 29 13.14 -0.70 -2.16
N VAL A 30 12.31 -1.73 -1.97
CA VAL A 30 11.86 -2.65 -3.02
C VAL A 30 10.82 -2.04 -3.95
N LEU A 31 10.15 -0.96 -3.54
CA LEU A 31 9.01 -0.40 -4.28
C LEU A 31 9.39 0.12 -5.67
N PRO A 32 10.48 0.89 -5.88
CA PRO A 32 10.87 1.33 -7.23
C PRO A 32 11.17 0.14 -8.15
N ARG A 33 11.84 -0.90 -7.63
CA ARG A 33 12.14 -2.12 -8.40
C ARG A 33 10.86 -2.83 -8.83
N MET A 34 9.90 -2.96 -7.92
CA MET A 34 8.59 -3.53 -8.22
C MET A 34 7.79 -2.68 -9.21
N LEU A 35 7.84 -1.35 -9.10
CA LEU A 35 7.20 -0.45 -10.05
C LEU A 35 7.79 -0.63 -11.45
N CYS A 36 9.12 -0.58 -11.59
CA CYS A 36 9.78 -0.76 -12.87
C CYS A 36 9.50 -2.14 -13.48
N LEU A 37 9.60 -3.21 -12.67
CA LEU A 37 9.31 -4.56 -13.14
C LEU A 37 7.84 -4.73 -13.49
N GLY A 38 6.93 -4.23 -12.66
CA GLY A 38 5.48 -4.28 -12.90
C GLY A 38 5.11 -3.56 -14.19
N LEU A 39 5.65 -2.35 -14.41
CA LEU A 39 5.48 -1.59 -15.65
C LEU A 39 6.00 -2.36 -16.86
N LEU A 40 7.21 -2.92 -16.77
CA LEU A 40 7.80 -3.73 -17.84
C LEU A 40 6.92 -4.95 -18.16
N LEU A 41 6.49 -5.69 -17.14
CA LEU A 41 5.64 -6.87 -17.30
C LEU A 41 4.29 -6.52 -17.93
N VAL A 42 3.66 -5.44 -17.47
CA VAL A 42 2.40 -4.93 -18.03
C VAL A 42 2.58 -4.48 -19.49
N ALA A 43 3.67 -3.79 -19.81
CA ALA A 43 3.96 -3.34 -21.17
C ALA A 43 4.23 -4.51 -22.13
N LEU A 44 4.96 -5.53 -21.69
CA LEU A 44 5.18 -6.76 -22.46
C LEU A 44 3.85 -7.49 -22.71
N LEU A 45 3.02 -7.63 -21.67
CA LEU A 45 1.71 -8.24 -21.78
C LEU A 45 0.81 -7.50 -22.78
N GLY A 46 0.75 -6.17 -22.68
CA GLY A 46 -0.01 -5.34 -23.61
C GLY A 46 0.49 -5.45 -25.06
N SER A 47 1.80 -5.64 -25.26
CA SER A 47 2.40 -5.80 -26.59
C SER A 47 2.08 -7.17 -27.21
N VAL A 48 2.07 -8.23 -26.40
CA VAL A 48 1.65 -9.58 -26.80
C VAL A 48 0.19 -9.59 -27.25
N PHE A 49 -0.71 -9.02 -26.45
CA PHE A 49 -2.13 -8.95 -26.80
C PHE A 49 -2.36 -8.19 -28.12
N ARG A 50 -1.67 -7.05 -28.31
CA ARG A 50 -1.75 -6.29 -29.57
C ARG A 50 -1.25 -7.08 -30.77
N SER A 51 -0.13 -7.78 -30.61
CA SER A 51 0.45 -8.60 -31.68
C SER A 51 -0.51 -9.73 -32.09
N GLY A 52 -1.23 -10.31 -31.12
CA GLY A 52 -2.28 -11.29 -31.36
C GLY A 52 -3.47 -10.70 -32.13
N GLU A 53 -3.98 -9.55 -31.70
CA GLU A 53 -5.09 -8.86 -32.38
C GLU A 53 -4.75 -8.46 -33.83
N ALA A 54 -3.55 -7.92 -34.05
CA ALA A 54 -3.09 -7.52 -35.38
C ALA A 54 -2.93 -8.70 -36.35
N ARG A 55 -2.56 -9.88 -35.85
CA ARG A 55 -2.44 -11.12 -36.64
C ARG A 55 -3.79 -11.80 -36.87
N ALA A 56 -4.66 -11.84 -35.85
CA ALA A 56 -6.01 -12.37 -35.98
C ALA A 56 -6.86 -11.60 -37.00
N PHE A 57 -6.54 -10.33 -37.25
CA PHE A 57 -7.16 -9.55 -38.33
C PHE A 57 -6.70 -9.97 -39.74
N LYS A 58 -5.51 -10.59 -39.88
CA LYS A 58 -4.95 -11.00 -41.17
C LYS A 58 -5.24 -12.45 -41.53
N ASP A 59 -5.25 -13.35 -40.55
CA ASP A 59 -5.43 -14.79 -40.78
C ASP A 59 -6.69 -15.29 -40.07
N THR A 60 -7.68 -15.78 -40.83
CA THR A 60 -8.94 -16.38 -40.33
C THR A 60 -8.77 -17.65 -39.50
N VAL A 61 -7.53 -18.07 -39.19
CA VAL A 61 -7.19 -19.40 -38.64
C VAL A 61 -6.74 -19.34 -37.16
N LEU A 62 -6.49 -18.15 -36.59
CA LEU A 62 -6.16 -18.02 -35.16
C LEU A 62 -7.34 -17.48 -34.36
N GLU A 63 -8.41 -18.28 -34.23
CA GLU A 63 -9.54 -17.97 -33.33
C GLU A 63 -9.13 -17.94 -31.83
N ASP A 64 -7.97 -18.51 -31.47
CA ASP A 64 -7.51 -18.65 -30.07
C ASP A 64 -6.33 -17.74 -29.67
N SER A 65 -6.34 -16.47 -30.09
CA SER A 65 -5.36 -15.47 -29.61
C SER A 65 -5.36 -15.31 -28.07
N SER A 66 -6.43 -15.75 -27.40
CA SER A 66 -6.60 -15.77 -25.94
C SER A 66 -5.65 -16.76 -25.24
N LEU A 67 -5.40 -17.93 -25.84
CA LEU A 67 -4.55 -18.97 -25.26
C LEU A 67 -3.08 -18.53 -25.20
N VAL A 68 -2.59 -17.88 -26.26
CA VAL A 68 -1.22 -17.35 -26.29
C VAL A 68 -1.00 -16.30 -25.19
N GLY A 69 -1.98 -15.40 -25.01
CA GLY A 69 -1.94 -14.42 -23.92
C GLY A 69 -1.96 -15.07 -22.54
N ALA A 70 -2.77 -16.12 -22.35
CA ALA A 70 -2.82 -16.87 -21.09
C ALA A 70 -1.50 -17.58 -20.78
N VAL A 71 -0.90 -18.27 -21.76
CA VAL A 71 0.37 -18.98 -21.61
C VAL A 71 1.50 -18.02 -21.22
N LEU A 72 1.52 -16.81 -21.79
CA LEU A 72 2.54 -15.81 -21.47
C LEU A 72 2.28 -15.07 -20.16
N LEU A 73 1.01 -14.95 -19.72
CA LEU A 73 0.69 -14.29 -18.46
C LEU A 73 1.08 -15.14 -17.24
N VAL A 74 0.92 -16.46 -17.31
CA VAL A 74 1.22 -17.38 -16.19
C VAL A 74 2.63 -17.20 -15.61
N PRO A 75 3.74 -17.25 -16.38
CA PRO A 75 5.07 -17.09 -15.80
C PRO A 75 5.27 -15.68 -15.21
N VAL A 76 4.69 -14.66 -15.84
CA VAL A 76 4.76 -13.26 -15.39
C VAL A 76 4.05 -13.08 -14.04
N SER A 77 2.84 -13.62 -13.91
CA SER A 77 2.05 -13.52 -12.69
C SER A 77 2.64 -14.37 -11.56
N LEU A 78 3.25 -15.52 -11.86
CA LEU A 78 4.00 -16.31 -10.88
C LEU A 78 5.23 -15.55 -10.36
N LEU A 79 6.02 -14.92 -11.25
CA LEU A 79 7.15 -14.09 -10.84
C LEU A 79 6.69 -12.92 -9.95
N ALA A 80 5.63 -12.22 -10.35
CA ALA A 80 5.05 -11.15 -9.55
C ALA A 80 4.62 -11.64 -8.16
N GLN A 81 4.01 -12.83 -8.09
CA GLN A 81 3.59 -13.44 -6.82
C GLN A 81 4.78 -13.79 -5.90
N VAL A 82 5.89 -14.27 -6.45
CA VAL A 82 7.13 -14.53 -5.67
C VAL A 82 7.67 -13.24 -5.07
N LEU A 83 7.71 -12.16 -5.84
CA LEU A 83 8.20 -10.86 -5.36
C LEU A 83 7.28 -10.24 -4.31
N LEU A 84 5.95 -10.31 -4.53
CA LEU A 84 4.95 -9.86 -3.57
C LEU A 84 5.06 -10.65 -2.25
N ARG A 85 5.38 -11.94 -2.31
CA ARG A 85 5.65 -12.77 -1.13
C ARG A 85 6.92 -12.34 -0.41
N GLN A 86 8.01 -12.12 -1.12
CA GLN A 86 9.25 -11.63 -0.49
C GLN A 86 9.00 -10.33 0.26
N MET A 87 8.30 -9.38 -0.37
CA MET A 87 7.92 -8.12 0.26
C MET A 87 7.01 -8.33 1.49
N ALA A 88 6.04 -9.26 1.41
CA ALA A 88 5.18 -9.57 2.55
C ALA A 88 5.97 -10.17 3.73
N VAL A 89 6.96 -11.02 3.46
CA VAL A 89 7.86 -11.59 4.47
C VAL A 89 8.72 -10.49 5.09
N GLU A 90 9.40 -9.69 4.28
CA GLU A 90 10.23 -8.56 4.75
C GLU A 90 9.41 -7.60 5.62
N HIS A 91 8.17 -7.29 5.23
CA HIS A 91 7.28 -6.46 6.03
C HIS A 91 6.87 -7.11 7.37
N GLN A 92 6.63 -8.43 7.39
CA GLN A 92 6.34 -9.14 8.63
C GLN A 92 7.54 -9.19 9.56
N ASP A 93 8.73 -9.45 9.04
CA ASP A 93 9.97 -9.48 9.82
C ASP A 93 10.29 -8.09 10.37
N PHE A 94 10.04 -7.05 9.57
CA PHE A 94 10.14 -5.68 10.00
C PHE A 94 9.17 -5.37 11.16
N LEU A 95 7.90 -5.78 11.08
CA LEU A 95 6.95 -5.60 12.17
C LEU A 95 7.31 -6.40 13.44
N ARG A 96 7.93 -7.59 13.30
CA ARG A 96 8.45 -8.36 14.43
C ARG A 96 9.60 -7.65 15.12
N GLN A 97 10.56 -7.14 14.35
CA GLN A 97 11.70 -6.37 14.89
C GLN A 97 11.25 -5.15 15.70
N VAL A 98 10.18 -4.48 15.27
CA VAL A 98 9.62 -3.35 16.03
C VAL A 98 8.90 -3.81 17.30
N ALA A 99 8.18 -4.93 17.25
CA ALA A 99 7.51 -5.47 18.43
C ALA A 99 8.50 -5.87 19.54
N ASP A 100 9.67 -6.36 19.15
CA ASP A 100 10.74 -6.78 20.07
C ASP A 100 11.77 -5.66 20.34
N PHE A 101 11.52 -4.44 19.86
CA PHE A 101 12.47 -3.33 19.95
C PHE A 101 12.79 -2.98 21.42
N ARG A 102 14.08 -2.74 21.70
CA ARG A 102 14.60 -2.14 22.93
C ARG A 102 15.69 -1.16 22.57
N ILE A 103 15.64 0.05 23.12
CA ILE A 103 16.62 1.09 22.85
C ILE A 103 18.04 0.65 23.22
N GLN A 104 18.19 -0.11 24.31
CA GLN A 104 19.47 -0.60 24.79
C GLN A 104 20.09 -1.66 23.85
N SER A 105 19.27 -2.40 23.09
CA SER A 105 19.75 -3.39 22.11
C SER A 105 19.85 -2.83 20.69
N ALA A 106 19.45 -1.58 20.47
CA ALA A 106 19.57 -0.93 19.18
C ALA A 106 21.04 -0.70 18.82
N THR A 107 21.39 -0.95 17.56
CA THR A 107 22.73 -0.69 17.02
C THR A 107 23.00 0.81 16.96
N CYS A 108 24.11 1.29 17.52
CA CYS A 108 24.58 2.65 17.29
C CYS A 108 25.69 2.63 16.21
N SER A 109 25.73 3.64 15.34
CA SER A 109 26.83 3.74 14.37
C SER A 109 28.14 4.13 15.05
N VAL A 110 28.04 4.91 16.13
CA VAL A 110 29.14 5.36 16.99
C VAL A 110 28.68 5.11 18.42
N GLU A 111 29.23 4.09 19.08
CA GLU A 111 28.72 3.68 20.40
C GLU A 111 28.94 4.73 21.50
N ASP A 112 29.93 5.61 21.34
CA ASP A 112 30.15 6.74 22.26
C ASP A 112 28.96 7.72 22.29
N ASP A 113 28.19 7.81 21.21
CA ASP A 113 27.00 8.67 21.13
C ASP A 113 25.78 8.07 21.85
N ARG A 114 25.83 6.79 22.27
CA ARG A 114 24.66 6.10 22.86
C ARG A 114 24.14 6.81 24.10
N SER A 115 25.02 7.14 25.03
CA SER A 115 24.64 7.79 26.30
C SER A 115 24.00 9.16 26.06
N VAL A 116 24.47 9.89 25.03
CA VAL A 116 23.90 11.17 24.62
C VAL A 116 22.50 10.97 24.03
N VAL A 117 22.31 10.00 23.14
CA VAL A 117 21.00 9.72 22.54
C VAL A 117 20.00 9.22 23.57
N GLU A 118 20.42 8.32 24.47
CA GLU A 118 19.58 7.83 25.57
C GLU A 118 19.22 8.98 26.53
N GLY A 119 20.17 9.86 26.87
CA GLY A 119 19.90 11.07 27.65
C GLY A 119 18.87 12.00 26.98
N ASN A 120 18.97 12.18 25.66
CA ASN A 120 17.99 12.94 24.89
C ASN A 120 16.61 12.29 24.89
N VAL A 121 16.53 10.95 24.87
CA VAL A 121 15.26 10.22 24.98
C VAL A 121 14.63 10.41 26.35
N VAL A 122 15.43 10.31 27.42
CA VAL A 122 14.95 10.56 28.80
C VAL A 122 14.38 11.97 28.92
N ALA A 123 15.16 12.98 28.52
CA ALA A 123 14.72 14.38 28.54
C ALA A 123 13.46 14.59 27.68
N PHE A 124 13.36 13.92 26.53
CA PHE A 124 12.20 14.01 25.65
C PHE A 124 10.93 13.41 26.28
N ILE A 125 11.00 12.21 26.85
CA ILE A 125 9.87 11.55 27.51
C ILE A 125 9.40 12.36 28.73
N GLN A 126 10.33 12.91 29.50
CA GLN A 126 10.03 13.80 30.63
C GLN A 126 9.40 15.11 30.16
N CYS A 127 9.92 15.72 29.10
CA CYS A 127 9.37 16.94 28.52
C CYS A 127 7.94 16.75 27.97
N LEU A 128 7.62 15.55 27.48
CA LEU A 128 6.26 15.19 27.07
C LEU A 128 5.32 14.87 28.25
N GLY A 129 5.79 14.93 29.50
CA GLY A 129 5.02 14.56 30.69
C GLY A 129 4.63 13.08 30.73
N LEU A 130 5.36 12.23 29.99
CA LEU A 130 5.13 10.78 29.97
C LEU A 130 5.88 10.06 31.09
N ALA A 131 6.96 10.66 31.61
CA ALA A 131 7.67 10.25 32.82
C ALA A 131 7.82 11.45 33.77
N SER A 132 7.90 11.18 35.08
CA SER A 132 8.25 12.17 36.09
C SER A 132 9.72 12.61 35.95
N LEU A 133 10.04 13.82 36.43
CA LEU A 133 11.42 14.28 36.57
C LEU A 133 12.21 13.45 37.60
N ASP A 134 11.51 12.83 38.56
CA ASP A 134 12.09 11.96 39.58
C ASP A 134 12.23 10.50 39.12
N ASP A 135 11.64 10.13 37.98
CA ASP A 135 11.74 8.77 37.44
C ASP A 135 13.18 8.50 36.99
N SER A 136 13.64 7.24 37.15
CA SER A 136 15.00 6.88 36.74
C SER A 136 15.12 6.92 35.21
N ALA A 137 16.36 7.09 34.72
CA ALA A 137 16.64 7.05 33.28
C ALA A 137 16.11 5.75 32.65
N GLU A 138 16.29 4.60 33.32
CA GLU A 138 15.81 3.30 32.86
C GLU A 138 14.28 3.25 32.72
N GLN A 139 13.55 3.87 33.65
CA GLN A 139 12.09 3.94 33.59
C GLN A 139 11.63 4.78 32.40
N ALA A 140 12.21 5.96 32.19
CA ALA A 140 11.91 6.82 31.05
C ALA A 140 12.25 6.14 29.70
N LEU A 141 13.37 5.41 29.64
CA LEU A 141 13.74 4.62 28.45
C LEU A 141 12.75 3.47 28.18
N GLU A 142 12.21 2.82 29.21
CA GLU A 142 11.19 1.77 29.00
C GLU A 142 9.86 2.36 28.54
N ILE A 143 9.46 3.53 29.04
CA ILE A 143 8.29 4.26 28.54
C ILE A 143 8.46 4.61 27.06
N PHE A 144 9.66 5.01 26.64
CA PHE A 144 9.96 5.21 25.22
C PHE A 144 9.87 3.91 24.41
N ASN A 145 10.41 2.80 24.93
CA ASN A 145 10.31 1.49 24.28
C ASN A 145 8.85 1.09 24.04
N ASP A 146 7.99 1.26 25.03
CA ASP A 146 6.57 0.94 24.93
C ASP A 146 5.85 1.85 23.94
N LEU A 147 6.16 3.14 23.93
CA LEU A 147 5.63 4.09 22.94
C LEU A 147 5.98 3.65 21.51
N VAL A 148 7.24 3.25 21.28
CA VAL A 148 7.70 2.77 19.97
C VAL A 148 6.97 1.48 19.57
N ARG A 149 6.91 0.48 20.46
CA ARG A 149 6.24 -0.81 20.22
C ARG A 149 4.74 -0.65 19.95
N GLU A 150 4.09 0.31 20.59
CA GLU A 150 2.67 0.60 20.38
C GLU A 150 2.43 1.35 19.05
N ARG A 151 3.18 2.42 18.80
CA ARG A 151 2.85 3.39 17.76
C ARG A 151 3.46 3.07 16.41
N VAL A 152 4.71 2.62 16.38
CA VAL A 152 5.43 2.40 15.13
C VAL A 152 4.76 1.33 14.26
N PRO A 153 4.36 0.14 14.77
CA PRO A 153 3.70 -0.87 13.93
C PRO A 153 2.41 -0.38 13.28
N GLY A 154 1.62 0.42 14.01
CA GLY A 154 0.39 1.02 13.49
C GLY A 154 0.67 2.03 12.37
N ALA A 155 1.61 2.94 12.61
CA ALA A 155 2.02 3.94 11.62
C ALA A 155 2.56 3.29 10.34
N LEU A 156 3.38 2.23 10.48
CA LEU A 156 3.91 1.48 9.36
C LEU A 156 2.81 0.80 8.54
N ARG A 157 1.88 0.09 9.19
CA ARG A 157 0.74 -0.54 8.51
C ARG A 157 -0.11 0.49 7.75
N ASN A 158 -0.32 1.66 8.35
CA ASN A 158 -1.05 2.76 7.71
C ASN A 158 -0.29 3.35 6.50
N SER A 159 1.03 3.44 6.59
CA SER A 159 1.87 3.97 5.52
C SER A 159 1.94 3.07 4.28
N VAL A 160 1.94 1.75 4.50
CA VAL A 160 2.09 0.73 3.45
C VAL A 160 0.73 0.28 2.91
N GLY A 161 -0.32 0.35 3.73
CA GLY A 161 -1.66 -0.15 3.42
C GLY A 161 -1.87 -1.59 3.90
N ARG A 162 -3.15 -2.00 4.00
CA ARG A 162 -3.57 -3.28 4.61
C ARG A 162 -2.90 -4.50 3.98
N LEU A 163 -2.75 -4.49 2.66
CA LEU A 163 -2.23 -5.63 1.90
C LEU A 163 -0.72 -5.58 1.70
N GLY A 164 -0.02 -4.56 2.24
CA GLY A 164 1.39 -4.35 1.91
C GLY A 164 1.62 -3.40 0.73
N LEU A 165 0.56 -2.97 0.03
CA LEU A 165 0.61 -1.92 -0.99
C LEU A 165 -0.63 -1.04 -0.92
N ARG A 166 -0.45 0.25 -1.20
CA ARG A 166 -1.55 1.21 -1.35
C ARG A 166 -2.13 1.11 -2.76
N TYR A 167 -3.42 1.40 -2.89
CA TYR A 167 -4.09 1.44 -4.19
C TYR A 167 -3.40 2.37 -5.18
N GLN A 168 -2.94 3.55 -4.72
CA GLN A 168 -2.25 4.52 -5.58
C GLN A 168 -1.01 3.90 -6.26
N THR A 169 -0.25 3.10 -5.51
CA THR A 169 0.93 2.41 -6.02
C THR A 169 0.57 1.40 -7.09
N VAL A 170 -0.50 0.62 -6.89
CA VAL A 170 -0.94 -0.40 -7.84
C VAL A 170 -1.59 0.23 -9.09
N ALA A 171 -2.32 1.33 -8.92
CA ALA A 171 -2.83 2.12 -10.03
C ALA A 171 -1.67 2.73 -10.86
N ALA A 172 -0.60 3.19 -10.21
CA ALA A 172 0.60 3.67 -10.89
C ALA A 172 1.31 2.56 -11.68
N MET A 173 1.40 1.33 -11.14
CA MET A 173 1.89 0.16 -11.91
C MET A 173 1.04 -0.13 -13.16
N SER A 174 -0.24 0.23 -13.10
CA SER A 174 -1.22 0.00 -14.17
C SER A 174 -1.33 1.19 -15.14
N CYS A 175 -0.45 2.19 -15.03
CA CYS A 175 -0.57 3.44 -15.82
C CYS A 175 -0.53 3.20 -17.33
N VAL A 176 0.16 2.15 -17.79
CA VAL A 176 0.20 1.76 -19.21
C VAL A 176 -1.22 1.52 -19.76
N PHE A 177 -2.12 0.93 -18.96
CA PHE A 177 -3.52 0.74 -19.36
C PHE A 177 -4.32 2.04 -19.30
N LEU A 178 -3.96 2.96 -18.41
CA LEU A 178 -4.66 4.24 -18.26
C LEU A 178 -4.31 5.24 -19.36
N LEU A 179 -3.06 5.19 -19.82
CA LEU A 179 -2.52 6.08 -20.84
C LEU A 179 -2.80 5.58 -22.27
N ARG A 180 -3.02 4.27 -22.46
CA ARG A 180 -3.31 3.69 -23.77
C ARG A 180 -4.49 4.35 -24.52
N PRO A 181 -5.65 4.63 -23.89
CA PRO A 181 -6.78 5.18 -24.62
C PRO A 181 -6.54 6.56 -25.21
N PHE A 182 -5.52 7.30 -24.76
CA PHE A 182 -5.18 8.61 -25.32
C PHE A 182 -4.78 8.51 -26.80
N ASP A 183 -4.06 7.46 -27.20
CA ASP A 183 -3.73 7.22 -28.61
C ASP A 183 -4.99 6.93 -29.44
N THR A 184 -5.93 6.15 -28.89
CA THR A 184 -7.20 5.84 -29.56
C THR A 184 -8.10 7.06 -29.67
N VAL A 185 -8.15 7.90 -28.63
CA VAL A 185 -8.86 9.18 -28.65
C VAL A 185 -8.23 10.11 -29.69
N ASN A 186 -6.90 10.13 -29.79
CA ASN A 186 -6.22 10.90 -30.83
C ASN A 186 -6.62 10.44 -32.25
N ALA A 187 -6.63 9.13 -32.51
CA ALA A 187 -7.09 8.57 -33.78
C ALA A 187 -8.55 8.93 -34.10
N TYR A 188 -9.41 8.99 -33.08
CA TYR A 188 -10.79 9.46 -33.24
C TYR A 188 -10.88 10.92 -33.67
N LEU A 189 -10.09 11.80 -33.05
CA LEU A 189 -10.07 13.23 -33.38
C LEU A 189 -9.64 13.48 -34.83
N HIS A 190 -8.84 12.58 -35.41
CA HIS A 190 -8.45 12.60 -36.82
C HIS A 190 -9.45 11.89 -37.75
N GLY A 191 -10.59 11.41 -37.24
CA GLY A 191 -11.62 10.75 -38.04
C GLY A 191 -11.30 9.30 -38.44
N GLU A 192 -10.24 8.70 -37.89
CA GLU A 192 -9.79 7.35 -38.27
C GLU A 192 -10.63 6.23 -37.65
N ARG A 193 -11.38 6.53 -36.57
CA ARG A 193 -12.15 5.54 -35.81
C ARG A 193 -13.54 6.06 -35.44
N PRO A 194 -14.56 5.19 -35.35
CA PRO A 194 -15.89 5.59 -34.90
C PRO A 194 -15.97 5.68 -33.37
N LEU A 195 -16.71 6.67 -32.84
CA LEU A 195 -16.85 6.96 -31.40
C LEU A 195 -17.18 5.73 -30.52
N PRO A 196 -18.10 4.82 -30.90
CA PRO A 196 -18.40 3.66 -30.06
C PRO A 196 -17.21 2.72 -29.84
N THR A 197 -16.29 2.64 -30.81
CA THR A 197 -15.07 1.82 -30.69
C THR A 197 -14.11 2.44 -29.68
N VAL A 198 -13.98 3.77 -29.72
CA VAL A 198 -13.12 4.55 -28.83
C VAL A 198 -13.62 4.45 -27.40
N MET A 199 -14.92 4.65 -27.19
CA MET A 199 -15.54 4.53 -25.86
C MET A 199 -15.38 3.13 -25.28
N GLY A 200 -15.55 2.08 -26.09
CA GLY A 200 -15.32 0.71 -25.67
C GLY A 200 -13.87 0.45 -25.22
N GLU A 201 -12.89 0.97 -25.97
CA GLU A 201 -11.47 0.83 -25.61
C GLU A 201 -11.09 1.63 -24.35
N VAL A 202 -11.63 2.84 -24.18
CA VAL A 202 -11.45 3.65 -22.97
C VAL A 202 -12.00 2.91 -21.76
N VAL A 203 -13.27 2.50 -21.81
CA VAL A 203 -13.93 1.80 -20.70
C VAL A 203 -13.21 0.50 -20.38
N GLY A 204 -12.86 -0.31 -21.38
CA GLY A 204 -12.16 -1.58 -21.16
C GLY A 204 -10.78 -1.38 -20.53
N SER A 205 -10.00 -0.42 -21.03
CA SER A 205 -8.64 -0.16 -20.56
C SER A 205 -8.61 0.41 -19.14
N TRP A 206 -9.50 1.36 -18.84
CA TRP A 206 -9.62 1.91 -17.49
C TRP A 206 -10.18 0.89 -16.49
N THR A 207 -11.12 0.05 -16.90
CA THR A 207 -11.60 -1.08 -16.06
C THR A 207 -10.45 -2.02 -15.71
N LEU A 208 -9.60 -2.33 -16.69
CA LEU A 208 -8.43 -3.17 -16.49
C LEU A 208 -7.44 -2.51 -15.51
N GLY A 209 -7.08 -1.25 -15.76
CA GLY A 209 -6.07 -0.55 -14.97
C GLY A 209 -6.50 -0.10 -13.57
N LEU A 210 -7.77 0.25 -13.38
CA LEU A 210 -8.29 0.77 -12.11
C LEU A 210 -8.99 -0.28 -11.24
N ALA A 211 -9.41 -1.42 -11.80
CA ALA A 211 -10.13 -2.42 -11.03
C ALA A 211 -9.53 -3.83 -11.14
N ILE A 212 -9.43 -4.40 -12.35
CA ILE A 212 -9.01 -5.80 -12.51
C ILE A 212 -7.57 -6.02 -12.04
N VAL A 213 -6.62 -5.19 -12.48
CA VAL A 213 -5.21 -5.32 -12.07
C VAL A 213 -5.06 -5.08 -10.56
N PRO A 214 -5.62 -4.03 -9.95
CA PRO A 214 -5.63 -3.87 -8.50
C PRO A 214 -6.22 -5.05 -7.72
N LEU A 215 -7.33 -5.64 -8.18
CA LEU A 215 -7.90 -6.85 -7.57
C LEU A 215 -6.98 -8.06 -7.72
N ALA A 216 -6.36 -8.25 -8.88
CA ALA A 216 -5.40 -9.33 -9.11
C ALA A 216 -4.21 -9.21 -8.16
N VAL A 217 -3.63 -8.01 -8.04
CA VAL A 217 -2.52 -7.73 -7.10
C VAL A 217 -2.96 -7.95 -5.66
N ALA A 218 -4.16 -7.50 -5.29
CA ALA A 218 -4.70 -7.74 -3.95
C ALA A 218 -4.87 -9.24 -3.64
N GLY A 219 -5.38 -10.02 -4.60
CA GLY A 219 -5.48 -11.47 -4.50
C GLY A 219 -4.10 -12.13 -4.34
N MET A 220 -3.11 -11.71 -5.14
CA MET A 220 -1.73 -12.19 -5.03
C MET A 220 -1.13 -11.87 -3.66
N LEU A 221 -1.32 -10.65 -3.14
CA LEU A 221 -0.87 -10.24 -1.81
C LEU A 221 -1.55 -11.04 -0.69
N TYR A 222 -2.85 -11.29 -0.82
CA TYR A 222 -3.59 -12.10 0.15
C TYR A 222 -3.04 -13.53 0.21
N VAL A 223 -2.80 -14.15 -0.95
CA VAL A 223 -2.19 -15.49 -1.03
C VAL A 223 -0.76 -15.48 -0.48
N ALA A 224 0.00 -14.41 -0.76
CA ALA A 224 1.38 -14.25 -0.33
C ALA A 224 1.52 -14.05 1.19
N ALA A 225 0.56 -13.38 1.82
CA ALA A 225 0.56 -13.08 3.26
C ALA A 225 0.14 -14.27 4.15
N ASP A 226 -0.40 -15.34 3.56
CA ASP A 226 -0.95 -16.49 4.27
C ASP A 226 0.15 -17.31 4.99
N ARG A 227 0.30 -17.08 6.30
CA ARG A 227 1.29 -17.71 7.19
C ARG A 227 1.25 -19.24 7.28
N PRO A 228 0.10 -19.93 7.28
CA PRO A 228 0.05 -21.40 7.32
C PRO A 228 0.87 -22.03 6.19
N SER A 229 0.87 -21.41 5.01
CA SER A 229 1.63 -21.88 3.85
C SER A 229 3.15 -21.85 4.05
N GLN A 230 3.65 -21.02 4.97
CA GLN A 230 5.08 -20.91 5.26
C GLN A 230 5.63 -22.10 6.05
N ARG A 231 4.77 -22.87 6.72
CA ARG A 231 5.16 -24.05 7.51
C ARG A 231 5.10 -25.36 6.71
N LEU A 232 4.57 -25.31 5.48
CA LEU A 232 4.49 -26.47 4.59
C LEU A 232 5.85 -26.73 3.95
N GLY A 233 6.19 -28.00 3.72
CA GLY A 233 7.35 -28.37 2.91
C GLY A 233 7.24 -27.83 1.47
N CYS A 234 8.38 -27.72 0.77
CA CYS A 234 8.48 -27.07 -0.54
C CYS A 234 7.45 -27.57 -1.58
N ASN A 235 7.16 -28.88 -1.59
CA ASN A 235 6.22 -29.48 -2.54
C ASN A 235 4.76 -29.10 -2.24
N ALA A 236 4.33 -29.21 -1.00
CA ALA A 236 2.99 -28.83 -0.58
C ALA A 236 2.77 -27.32 -0.73
N PHE A 237 3.79 -26.52 -0.44
CA PHE A 237 3.76 -25.08 -0.64
C PHE A 237 3.55 -24.72 -2.12
N SER A 238 4.35 -25.31 -3.02
CA SER A 238 4.25 -25.03 -4.46
C SER A 238 2.90 -25.44 -5.03
N ALA A 239 2.36 -26.59 -4.62
CA ALA A 239 1.03 -27.04 -5.04
C ALA A 239 -0.10 -26.09 -4.58
N VAL A 240 -0.08 -25.65 -3.32
CA VAL A 240 -1.08 -24.69 -2.79
C VAL A 240 -0.96 -23.34 -3.49
N LEU A 241 0.27 -22.89 -3.76
CA LEU A 241 0.52 -21.64 -4.47
C LEU A 241 -0.05 -21.69 -5.89
N LEU A 242 0.25 -22.76 -6.64
CA LEU A 242 -0.24 -22.98 -8.00
C LEU A 242 -1.77 -23.09 -8.05
N ALA A 243 -2.38 -23.83 -7.12
CA ALA A 243 -3.83 -23.96 -7.06
C ALA A 243 -4.52 -22.60 -6.82
N ARG A 244 -4.03 -21.81 -5.85
CA ARG A 244 -4.55 -20.47 -5.58
C ARG A 244 -4.31 -19.51 -6.75
N HIS A 245 -3.16 -19.63 -7.39
CA HIS A 245 -2.83 -18.87 -8.59
C HIS A 245 -3.80 -19.18 -9.73
N ALA A 246 -4.08 -20.46 -9.98
CA ALA A 246 -5.01 -20.90 -11.00
C ALA A 246 -6.42 -20.34 -10.77
N VAL A 247 -6.91 -20.39 -9.53
CA VAL A 247 -8.21 -19.79 -9.16
C VAL A 247 -8.21 -18.27 -9.40
N LEU A 248 -7.15 -17.57 -8.99
CA LEU A 248 -7.05 -16.13 -9.23
C LEU A 248 -7.04 -15.79 -10.73
N MET A 249 -6.30 -16.56 -11.52
CA MET A 249 -6.22 -16.38 -12.97
C MET A 249 -7.57 -16.65 -13.64
N LEU A 250 -8.28 -17.70 -13.22
CA LEU A 250 -9.64 -17.97 -13.69
C LEU A 250 -10.60 -16.79 -13.40
N LEU A 251 -10.51 -16.19 -12.21
CA LEU A 251 -11.32 -15.03 -11.86
C LEU A 251 -10.97 -13.79 -12.69
N VAL A 252 -9.68 -13.49 -12.85
CA VAL A 252 -9.19 -12.35 -13.61
C VAL A 252 -9.53 -12.48 -15.10
N PHE A 253 -9.20 -13.62 -15.71
CA PHE A 253 -9.51 -13.90 -17.11
C PHE A 253 -11.00 -14.02 -17.36
N GLY A 254 -11.74 -14.66 -16.46
CA GLY A 254 -13.21 -14.75 -16.55
C GLY A 254 -13.86 -13.37 -16.53
N SER A 255 -13.42 -12.50 -15.61
CA SER A 255 -13.91 -11.11 -15.51
C SER A 255 -13.56 -10.29 -16.76
N TRP A 256 -12.33 -10.40 -17.25
CA TRP A 256 -11.88 -9.76 -18.48
C TRP A 256 -12.67 -10.23 -19.71
N TYR A 257 -12.84 -11.55 -19.85
CA TYR A 257 -13.58 -12.14 -20.96
C TYR A 257 -15.06 -11.72 -20.93
N ALA A 258 -15.70 -11.77 -19.75
CA ALA A 258 -17.08 -11.32 -19.58
C ALA A 258 -17.24 -9.84 -19.91
N CYS A 259 -16.30 -8.99 -19.49
CA CYS A 259 -16.27 -7.57 -19.81
C CYS A 259 -16.15 -7.35 -21.34
N ASN A 260 -15.18 -8.00 -21.98
CA ASN A 260 -14.98 -7.89 -23.42
C ASN A 260 -16.14 -8.45 -24.25
N ALA A 261 -16.73 -9.58 -23.84
CA ALA A 261 -17.90 -10.15 -24.48
C ALA A 261 -19.09 -9.19 -24.38
N SER A 262 -19.27 -8.54 -23.23
CA SER A 262 -20.30 -7.52 -23.01
C SER A 262 -20.07 -6.30 -23.90
N ILE A 263 -18.84 -5.81 -24.01
CA ILE A 263 -18.47 -4.70 -24.90
C ILE A 263 -18.72 -5.06 -26.37
N LYS A 264 -18.31 -6.27 -26.81
CA LYS A 264 -18.53 -6.76 -28.18
C LYS A 264 -20.04 -6.89 -28.49
N LYS A 265 -20.82 -7.43 -27.56
CA LYS A 265 -22.29 -7.55 -27.71
C LYS A 265 -22.95 -6.17 -27.75
N ALA A 266 -22.57 -5.27 -26.86
CA ALA A 266 -23.04 -3.89 -26.82
C ALA A 266 -22.77 -3.15 -28.15
N ARG A 267 -21.58 -3.35 -28.75
CA ARG A 267 -21.21 -2.78 -30.05
C ARG A 267 -22.13 -3.23 -31.18
N ARG A 268 -22.66 -4.45 -31.15
CA ARG A 268 -23.57 -4.98 -32.18
C ARG A 268 -24.99 -4.42 -32.08
N HIS A 269 -25.45 -4.10 -30.87
CA HIS A 269 -26.86 -3.76 -30.63
C HIS A 269 -27.11 -2.27 -30.33
N GLY A 270 -26.08 -1.43 -30.24
CA GLY A 270 -26.24 0.01 -30.01
C GLY A 270 -26.79 0.39 -28.63
N VAL A 271 -26.84 -0.56 -27.67
CA VAL A 271 -27.26 -0.34 -26.28
C VAL A 271 -26.03 -0.51 -25.38
N TRP A 272 -25.33 0.60 -25.10
CA TRP A 272 -23.90 0.56 -24.72
C TRP A 272 -23.58 0.87 -23.25
N ILE A 273 -24.39 1.67 -22.55
CA ILE A 273 -23.95 2.27 -21.29
C ILE A 273 -24.26 1.39 -20.07
N ALA A 274 -25.51 0.98 -19.91
CA ALA A 274 -25.98 0.46 -18.61
C ALA A 274 -25.29 -0.84 -18.12
N PRO A 275 -25.20 -1.93 -18.91
CA PRO A 275 -24.61 -3.17 -18.41
C PRO A 275 -23.08 -3.08 -18.22
N CYS A 276 -22.38 -2.37 -19.11
CA CYS A 276 -20.95 -2.14 -18.96
C CYS A 276 -20.67 -1.30 -17.71
N ALA A 277 -21.41 -0.20 -17.51
CA ALA A 277 -21.29 0.64 -16.31
C ALA A 277 -21.54 -0.17 -15.02
N GLY A 278 -22.51 -1.09 -15.02
CA GLY A 278 -22.77 -1.98 -13.88
C GLY A 278 -21.58 -2.87 -13.51
N ILE A 279 -20.95 -3.53 -14.50
CA ILE A 279 -19.77 -4.38 -14.26
C ILE A 279 -18.58 -3.53 -13.77
N VAL A 280 -18.33 -2.38 -14.41
CA VAL A 280 -17.25 -1.48 -14.00
C VAL A 280 -17.46 -0.98 -12.58
N ALA A 281 -18.68 -0.54 -12.26
CA ALA A 281 -19.03 -0.09 -10.91
C ALA A 281 -18.82 -1.21 -9.88
N LEU A 282 -19.27 -2.44 -10.17
CA LEU A 282 -19.08 -3.58 -9.28
C LEU A 282 -17.59 -3.86 -9.02
N LEU A 283 -16.77 -3.90 -10.07
CA LEU A 283 -15.33 -4.16 -9.96
C LEU A 283 -14.61 -3.03 -9.22
N ALA A 284 -14.96 -1.77 -9.51
CA ALA A 284 -14.42 -0.61 -8.82
C ALA A 284 -14.82 -0.60 -7.34
N SER A 285 -16.08 -0.92 -7.01
CA SER A 285 -16.55 -1.07 -5.63
C SER A 285 -15.85 -2.20 -4.89
N ALA A 286 -15.65 -3.36 -5.53
CA ALA A 286 -14.89 -4.46 -4.94
C ALA A 286 -13.43 -4.06 -4.67
N THR A 287 -12.81 -3.37 -5.62
CA THR A 287 -11.44 -2.84 -5.47
C THR A 287 -11.36 -1.83 -4.32
N ALA A 288 -12.27 -0.86 -4.31
CA ALA A 288 -12.40 0.13 -3.27
C ALA A 288 -12.62 -0.54 -1.90
N TYR A 289 -13.49 -1.53 -1.80
CA TYR A 289 -13.72 -2.28 -0.57
C TYR A 289 -12.44 -2.95 -0.05
N VAL A 290 -11.68 -3.60 -0.94
CA VAL A 290 -10.45 -4.30 -0.58
C VAL A 290 -9.35 -3.33 -0.10
N TYR A 291 -9.19 -2.19 -0.74
CA TYR A 291 -8.12 -1.23 -0.43
C TYR A 291 -8.50 -0.12 0.56
N LEU A 292 -9.77 0.29 0.63
CA LEU A 292 -10.26 1.38 1.48
C LEU A 292 -10.84 0.92 2.81
N GLN A 293 -11.00 -0.40 3.04
CA GLN A 293 -11.42 -0.85 4.36
C GLN A 293 -10.44 -0.32 5.41
N PRO A 294 -10.90 0.48 6.39
CA PRO A 294 -10.03 0.98 7.44
C PRO A 294 -9.39 -0.23 8.12
N GLY A 295 -8.06 -0.22 8.21
CA GLY A 295 -7.32 -1.23 8.96
C GLY A 295 -7.95 -1.37 10.34
N LEU A 296 -8.23 -2.61 10.75
CA LEU A 296 -8.92 -2.99 11.98
C LEU A 296 -8.66 -2.00 13.13
N ARG A 297 -9.69 -1.19 13.39
CA ARG A 297 -9.89 -0.19 14.45
C ARG A 297 -8.80 0.89 14.55
N PRO A 298 -9.17 2.19 14.52
CA PRO A 298 -8.26 3.22 15.01
C PRO A 298 -7.84 2.81 16.43
N VAL A 299 -6.54 2.90 16.72
CA VAL A 299 -6.01 2.77 18.09
C VAL A 299 -6.94 3.60 18.97
N GLN A 300 -7.62 2.93 19.89
CA GLN A 300 -8.70 3.50 20.67
C GLN A 300 -8.14 4.74 21.35
N LYS A 301 -8.61 5.94 20.96
CA LYS A 301 -8.13 7.25 21.46
C LYS A 301 -8.31 7.45 22.98
N SER A 302 -8.63 6.41 23.74
CA SER A 302 -9.29 6.52 25.04
C SER A 302 -8.38 6.62 26.26
N SER A 303 -7.04 6.67 26.15
CA SER A 303 -6.21 7.03 27.32
C SER A 303 -5.34 8.28 27.10
N MET A 304 -4.78 8.49 25.91
CA MET A 304 -3.93 9.65 25.64
C MET A 304 -4.67 10.95 25.29
N GLY A 305 -5.95 10.89 24.92
CA GLY A 305 -6.76 12.11 24.78
C GLY A 305 -6.83 12.91 26.09
N GLY A 306 -6.76 12.23 27.24
CA GLY A 306 -6.66 12.87 28.54
C GLY A 306 -5.29 13.53 28.78
N LEU A 307 -4.20 12.91 28.32
CA LEU A 307 -2.84 13.43 28.52
C LEU A 307 -2.55 14.63 27.61
N SER A 308 -2.92 14.55 26.32
CA SER A 308 -2.76 15.67 25.38
C SER A 308 -3.61 16.87 25.80
N LYS A 309 -4.82 16.63 26.33
CA LYS A 309 -5.67 17.71 26.83
C LYS A 309 -5.10 18.32 28.11
N ARG A 310 -4.59 17.50 29.04
CA ARG A 310 -3.91 18.00 30.25
C ARG A 310 -2.68 18.85 29.92
N LEU A 311 -1.83 18.42 28.99
CA LEU A 311 -0.66 19.19 28.55
C LEU A 311 -1.07 20.50 27.87
N GLN A 312 -2.12 20.49 27.05
CA GLN A 312 -2.66 21.73 26.49
C GLN A 312 -3.21 22.66 27.57
N ASP A 313 -3.95 22.11 28.53
CA ASP A 313 -4.52 22.86 29.65
C ASP A 313 -3.41 23.43 30.57
N GLU A 314 -2.31 22.70 30.81
CA GLU A 314 -1.13 23.18 31.57
C GLU A 314 -0.39 24.30 30.82
N ILE A 315 -0.12 24.12 29.52
CA ILE A 315 0.56 25.14 28.71
C ILE A 315 -0.29 26.42 28.59
N GLU A 316 -1.62 26.30 28.47
CA GLU A 316 -2.52 27.46 28.49
C GLU A 316 -2.60 28.09 29.89
N GLY A 317 -2.58 27.28 30.95
CA GLY A 317 -2.52 27.74 32.33
C GLY A 317 -1.27 28.59 32.62
N ASP A 318 -0.09 28.10 32.22
CA ASP A 318 1.19 28.80 32.41
C ASP A 318 1.28 30.09 31.58
N ARG A 319 0.63 30.15 30.41
CA ARG A 319 0.54 31.39 29.64
C ARG A 319 -0.33 32.44 30.33
N HIS A 320 -1.41 32.02 30.99
CA HIS A 320 -2.27 32.95 31.72
C HIS A 320 -1.58 33.51 32.96
N THR A 321 -0.90 32.67 33.74
CA THR A 321 -0.14 33.13 34.92
C THR A 321 1.06 34.02 34.54
N ALA A 322 1.74 33.73 33.43
CA ALA A 322 2.80 34.60 32.91
C ALA A 322 2.28 35.97 32.45
N HIS A 323 1.08 36.04 31.85
CA HIS A 323 0.46 37.30 31.46
C HIS A 323 -0.03 38.13 32.66
N GLU A 324 -0.58 37.50 33.70
CA GLU A 324 -0.98 38.20 34.94
C GLU A 324 0.23 38.74 35.72
N ALA A 325 1.32 37.98 35.78
CA ALA A 325 2.56 38.42 36.42
C ALA A 325 3.22 39.64 35.73
N HIS A 326 2.99 39.84 34.43
CA HIS A 326 3.44 41.04 33.72
C HIS A 326 2.46 42.22 33.77
N GLY A 327 1.17 41.99 34.03
CA GLY A 327 0.16 43.04 34.14
C GLY A 327 0.29 43.90 35.41
N HIS A 328 0.81 43.35 36.51
CA HIS A 328 0.94 44.08 37.78
C HIS A 328 2.23 44.89 37.94
N ALA A 329 3.18 44.78 37.01
CA ALA A 329 4.42 45.57 37.02
C ALA A 329 4.29 46.94 36.31
N ALA A 330 3.12 47.28 35.78
CA ALA A 330 2.88 48.48 34.97
C ALA A 330 1.77 49.38 35.53
N THR A 331 1.93 49.85 36.76
CA THR A 331 1.20 51.03 37.25
C THR A 331 2.14 51.86 38.13
N PRO A 332 2.60 53.04 37.65
CA PRO A 332 3.41 53.97 38.43
C PRO A 332 2.60 54.71 39.51
#